data_AF-A0AAJ0TPS3-F1
#
_entry.id   AF-A0AAJ0TPS3-F1
#
_cell.length_a   1.000
_cell.length_b   1.000
_cell.length_c   1.000
_cell.angle_alpha   90.00
_cell.angle_beta   90.00
_cell.angle_gamma   90.00
#
_symmetry.space_group_name_H-M   'P 1'
#
loop_
_entity.id
_entity.type
_entity.pdbx_description
1 polymer ?
#
loop_
_entity_poly.entity_id
_entity_poly.type
_entity_poly.pdbx_seq_one_letter_code
_entity_poly.pdbx_strand_id
1 'polypeptide(L)'
;RKLVEDAFRAYIIKAIAATPTLAAGLNLPAYRVVIRDLRRYHPAHGSIYIPVLEYHQMAGRAGRPRYDKEGEAIVLAKSAREAQELVERYINGTPEEIYSKLSVEPTLRTHVLSLIATHVSSEEALKEFFERTFFVHQFKDFEKIQKIIGKILRRLEEQNFIKYDSERLEATRIGRRVAQLYLDPETAHRIITNMDSCVNAFDYMLLISNAREMYPFSLRAREDERLAEEIERRSIETPSPWDLEYDDFLQAFKTALVLEAWTDERGEDELYKTFSVAPGELRTRLDSADWLLYATQELALLLGKAAKIKDVRKARVRVKYGVREELVALVALRGIGRVRARTLYTAGYKTITKLKAASELEMAKLVGTKTAADVHKQLHSTEELEEKQTKLNIPDRVE
;
A
#
# COMPACT_ATOMS: atom_id res chain seq x y z
N ARG A 1 -6.49 16.77 -4.28
CA ARG A 1 -5.15 17.17 -4.78
C ARG A 1 -5.23 17.84 -6.16
N LYS A 2 -5.60 17.10 -7.22
CA LYS A 2 -5.73 17.63 -8.60
C LYS A 2 -6.44 19.00 -8.71
N LEU A 3 -7.58 19.18 -8.03
CA LEU A 3 -8.30 20.46 -8.00
C LEU A 3 -7.44 21.64 -7.52
N VAL A 4 -6.63 21.45 -6.48
CA VAL A 4 -5.74 22.49 -5.93
C VAL A 4 -4.60 22.78 -6.90
N GLU A 5 -4.02 21.75 -7.52
CA GLU A 5 -2.96 21.91 -8.53
C GLU A 5 -3.47 22.68 -9.76
N ASP A 6 -4.63 22.30 -10.27
CA ASP A 6 -5.24 22.93 -11.45
C ASP A 6 -5.62 24.38 -11.15
N ALA A 7 -6.19 24.65 -9.97
CA ALA A 7 -6.49 26.02 -9.54
C ALA A 7 -5.24 26.88 -9.33
N PHE A 8 -4.12 26.30 -8.91
CA PHE A 8 -2.84 27.00 -8.79
C PHE A 8 -2.23 27.31 -10.16
N ARG A 9 -2.24 26.34 -11.10
CA ARG A 9 -1.83 26.56 -12.50
C ARG A 9 -2.68 27.63 -13.19
N ALA A 10 -3.97 27.66 -12.90
CA ALA A 10 -4.91 28.65 -13.40
C ALA A 10 -4.83 30.01 -12.68
N TYR A 11 -3.89 30.20 -11.75
CA TYR A 11 -3.73 31.42 -10.96
C TYR A 11 -4.95 31.81 -10.11
N ILE A 12 -5.87 30.87 -9.83
CA ILE A 12 -7.00 31.08 -8.92
C ILE A 12 -6.49 31.02 -7.48
N ILE A 13 -5.71 29.99 -7.16
CA ILE A 13 -4.97 29.89 -5.90
C ILE A 13 -3.62 30.59 -6.09
N LYS A 14 -3.29 31.51 -5.17
CA LYS A 14 -2.06 32.30 -5.24
C LYS A 14 -0.88 31.70 -4.46
N ALA A 15 -1.16 30.86 -3.47
CA ALA A 15 -0.14 30.22 -2.64
C ALA A 15 -0.57 28.82 -2.21
N ILE A 16 0.39 27.91 -2.07
CA ILE A 16 0.19 26.55 -1.54
C ILE A 16 1.16 26.35 -0.39
N ALA A 17 0.67 25.86 0.74
CA ALA A 17 1.50 25.25 1.78
C ALA A 17 1.47 23.72 1.60
N ALA A 18 2.64 23.09 1.54
CA ALA A 18 2.79 21.66 1.22
C ALA A 18 3.87 21.00 2.08
N THR A 19 3.68 19.72 2.40
CA THR A 19 4.72 18.87 2.99
C THR A 19 5.67 18.34 1.90
N PRO A 20 6.89 17.85 2.25
CA PRO A 20 7.86 17.39 1.25
C PRO A 20 7.35 16.31 0.29
N THR A 21 6.52 15.37 0.79
CA THR A 21 5.90 14.31 -0.02
C THR A 21 5.00 14.86 -1.13
N LEU A 22 4.35 15.99 -0.87
CA LEU A 22 3.58 16.69 -1.89
C LEU A 22 4.50 17.54 -2.78
N ALA A 23 5.55 18.15 -2.25
CA ALA A 23 6.49 18.94 -3.01
C ALA A 23 7.21 18.12 -4.09
N ALA A 24 7.68 16.90 -3.80
CA ALA A 24 8.44 16.07 -4.73
C ALA A 24 7.65 15.65 -6.00
N GLY A 25 6.34 15.40 -5.88
CA GLY A 25 5.51 14.87 -6.97
C GLY A 25 4.80 15.91 -7.84
N LEU A 26 4.89 17.20 -7.50
CA LEU A 26 4.16 18.26 -8.20
C LEU A 26 5.06 18.96 -9.20
N ASN A 27 4.74 18.99 -10.48
CA ASN A 27 5.38 19.92 -11.41
C ASN A 27 4.66 21.28 -11.37
N LEU A 28 4.85 22.02 -10.27
CA LEU A 28 4.25 23.34 -10.04
C LEU A 28 5.34 24.36 -9.71
N PRO A 29 5.93 25.04 -10.71
CA PRO A 29 6.84 26.14 -10.45
C PRO A 29 6.08 27.34 -9.88
N ALA A 30 6.70 28.08 -8.98
CA ALA A 30 6.17 29.30 -8.37
C ALA A 30 7.24 30.39 -8.41
N TYR A 31 6.86 31.67 -8.49
CA TYR A 31 7.86 32.76 -8.44
C TYR A 31 8.74 32.67 -7.18
N ARG A 32 8.10 32.42 -6.03
CA ARG A 32 8.75 32.32 -4.73
C ARG A 32 8.44 31.00 -4.05
N VAL A 33 9.47 30.36 -3.49
CA VAL A 33 9.36 29.19 -2.62
C VAL A 33 9.86 29.57 -1.24
N VAL A 34 9.05 29.28 -0.20
CA VAL A 34 9.43 29.52 1.20
C VAL A 34 9.57 28.18 1.90
N ILE A 35 10.78 27.87 2.36
CA ILE A 35 11.10 26.65 3.09
C ILE A 35 11.11 27.00 4.58
N ARG A 36 10.00 26.69 5.25
CA ARG A 36 9.79 27.01 6.67
C ARG A 36 10.63 26.14 7.59
N ASP A 37 10.62 24.83 7.36
CA ASP A 37 11.23 23.85 8.26
C ASP A 37 12.30 23.05 7.52
N LEU A 38 13.56 23.21 7.93
CA LEU A 38 14.71 22.46 7.42
C LEU A 38 15.11 21.30 8.32
N ARG A 39 14.31 21.04 9.37
CA ARG A 39 14.48 19.91 10.27
C ARG A 39 13.24 19.04 10.26
N ARG A 40 13.44 17.73 10.31
CA ARG A 40 12.36 16.74 10.40
C ARG A 40 12.69 15.69 11.45
N TYR A 41 11.66 15.08 11.99
CA TYR A 41 11.83 13.95 12.90
C TYR A 41 12.29 12.70 12.15
N HIS A 42 13.26 12.00 12.72
CA HIS A 42 13.73 10.70 12.30
C HIS A 42 13.61 9.74 13.50
N PRO A 43 12.99 8.56 13.35
CA PRO A 43 12.76 7.64 14.47
C PRO A 43 14.01 7.34 15.30
N ALA A 44 15.15 7.09 14.65
CA ALA A 44 16.40 6.75 15.33
C ALA A 44 17.22 7.95 15.83
N HIS A 45 16.97 9.17 15.34
CA HIS A 45 17.88 10.31 15.54
C HIS A 45 17.19 11.59 16.00
N GLY A 46 15.88 11.56 16.23
CA GLY A 46 15.11 12.73 16.62
C GLY A 46 15.09 13.80 15.52
N SER A 47 15.25 15.07 15.90
CA SER A 47 15.23 16.20 14.97
C SER A 47 16.54 16.32 14.18
N ILE A 48 16.52 15.89 12.93
CA ILE A 48 17.64 15.98 11.99
C ILE A 48 17.39 17.04 10.92
N TYR A 49 18.46 17.57 10.33
CA TYR A 49 18.35 18.38 9.12
C TYR A 49 17.88 17.53 7.94
N ILE A 50 17.10 18.13 7.04
CA ILE A 50 16.78 17.49 5.76
C ILE A 50 18.05 17.42 4.90
N PRO A 51 18.12 16.47 3.94
CA PRO A 51 19.24 16.42 3.00
C PRO A 51 19.37 17.71 2.19
N VAL A 52 20.60 18.11 1.88
CA VAL A 52 20.91 19.26 1.02
C VAL A 52 20.30 19.07 -0.36
N LEU A 53 20.30 17.84 -0.88
CA LEU A 53 19.62 17.52 -2.13
C LEU A 53 18.10 17.81 -2.09
N GLU A 54 17.44 17.54 -0.96
CA GLU A 54 15.99 17.81 -0.78
C GLU A 54 15.72 19.32 -0.72
N TYR A 55 16.60 20.08 -0.07
CA TYR A 55 16.57 21.54 -0.12
C TYR A 55 16.68 22.06 -1.56
N HIS A 56 17.68 21.61 -2.34
CA HIS A 56 17.83 22.07 -3.72
C HIS A 56 16.65 21.68 -4.60
N GLN A 57 16.04 20.51 -4.39
CA GLN A 57 14.82 20.12 -5.09
C GLN A 57 13.62 21.03 -4.76
N MET A 58 13.52 21.54 -3.53
CA MET A 58 12.50 22.53 -3.16
C MET A 58 12.83 23.91 -3.74
N ALA A 59 14.06 24.39 -3.55
CA ALA A 59 14.54 25.68 -4.02
C ALA A 59 14.45 25.79 -5.55
N GLY A 60 14.77 24.73 -6.29
CA GLY A 60 14.69 24.66 -7.75
C GLY A 60 13.27 24.76 -8.33
N ARG A 61 12.23 24.86 -7.48
CA ARG A 61 10.84 25.13 -7.89
C ARG A 61 10.54 26.62 -7.94
N ALA A 62 11.46 27.46 -7.46
CA ALA A 62 11.37 28.91 -7.55
C ALA A 62 11.69 29.37 -8.98
N GLY A 63 10.89 30.31 -9.48
CA GLY A 63 10.95 30.83 -10.85
C GLY A 63 10.11 30.02 -11.82
N ARG A 64 9.19 30.68 -12.53
CA ARG A 64 8.40 30.07 -13.62
C ARG A 64 9.08 30.36 -14.97
N PRO A 65 9.58 29.34 -15.70
CA PRO A 65 10.42 29.54 -16.90
C PRO A 65 9.87 30.47 -18.00
N ARG A 66 8.54 30.64 -18.09
CA ARG A 66 7.89 31.48 -19.11
C ARG A 66 7.40 32.84 -18.60
N TYR A 67 7.39 33.07 -17.30
CA TYR A 67 6.75 34.25 -16.69
C TYR A 67 7.73 35.11 -15.91
N ASP A 68 8.74 34.49 -15.28
CA ASP A 68 9.64 35.18 -14.37
C ASP A 68 11.05 35.25 -14.96
N LYS A 69 11.72 36.39 -14.76
CA LYS A 69 13.15 36.57 -15.11
C LYS A 69 14.07 35.95 -14.06
N GLU A 70 13.57 35.81 -12.85
CA GLU A 70 14.27 35.29 -11.67
C GLU A 70 13.26 34.58 -10.74
N GLY A 71 13.75 33.75 -9.85
CA GLY A 71 12.96 33.08 -8.82
C GLY A 71 13.60 33.23 -7.45
N GLU A 72 12.79 33.26 -6.40
CA GLU A 72 13.28 33.44 -5.03
C GLU A 72 13.03 32.19 -4.17
N ALA A 73 14.09 31.63 -3.62
CA ALA A 73 14.02 30.56 -2.61
C ALA A 73 14.41 31.13 -1.24
N ILE A 74 13.46 31.18 -0.30
CA ILE A 74 13.64 31.79 1.01
C ILE A 74 13.61 30.70 2.08
N VAL A 75 14.60 30.73 2.97
CA VAL A 75 14.68 29.87 4.15
C VAL A 75 14.36 30.68 5.39
N LEU A 76 13.53 30.14 6.29
CA LEU A 76 13.24 30.79 7.57
C LEU A 76 14.18 30.29 8.66
N ALA A 77 14.89 31.22 9.30
CA ALA A 77 15.72 30.98 10.48
C ALA A 77 15.12 31.68 11.70
N LYS A 78 15.30 31.10 12.88
CA LYS A 78 14.82 31.64 14.17
C LYS A 78 15.81 32.60 14.82
N SER A 79 17.07 32.60 14.38
CA SER A 79 18.11 33.49 14.89
C SER A 79 19.15 33.79 13.81
N ALA A 80 19.92 34.86 13.99
CA ALA A 80 21.03 35.20 13.09
C ALA A 80 22.09 34.08 13.03
N ARG A 81 22.33 33.39 14.15
CA ARG A 81 23.24 32.24 14.21
C ARG A 81 22.74 31.07 13.37
N GLU A 82 21.46 30.73 13.50
CA GLU A 82 20.86 29.68 12.66
C GLU A 82 20.87 30.09 11.18
N ALA A 83 20.60 31.36 10.87
CA ALA A 83 20.67 31.85 9.49
C ALA A 83 22.06 31.60 8.86
N GLN A 84 23.14 31.91 9.59
CA GLN A 84 24.51 31.64 9.13
C GLN A 84 24.75 30.14 8.93
N GLU A 85 24.31 29.28 9.87
CA GLU A 85 24.44 27.82 9.72
C GLU A 85 23.70 27.30 8.49
N LEU A 86 22.48 27.79 8.22
CA LEU A 86 21.67 27.37 7.10
C LEU A 86 22.24 27.84 5.76
N VAL A 87 22.82 29.04 5.70
CA VAL A 87 23.54 29.54 4.51
C VAL A 87 24.70 28.61 4.18
N GLU A 88 25.56 28.31 5.16
CA GLU A 88 26.72 27.45 4.92
C GLU A 88 26.32 26.02 4.57
N ARG A 89 25.29 25.46 5.24
CA ARG A 89 24.84 24.09 5.00
C ARG A 89 24.16 23.88 3.65
N TYR A 90 23.32 24.82 3.22
CA TYR A 90 22.39 24.59 2.11
C TYR A 90 22.66 25.47 0.88
N ILE A 91 23.06 26.73 1.06
CA ILE A 91 23.32 27.64 -0.06
C ILE A 91 24.74 27.44 -0.58
N ASN A 92 25.70 27.42 0.33
CA ASN A 92 27.12 27.19 0.00
C ASN A 92 27.50 25.70 0.02
N GLY A 93 26.68 24.86 0.65
CA GLY A 93 26.92 23.42 0.78
C GLY A 93 26.64 22.66 -0.53
N THR A 94 27.29 21.51 -0.67
CA THR A 94 27.08 20.59 -1.79
C THR A 94 26.09 19.50 -1.41
N PRO A 95 25.25 19.01 -2.35
CA PRO A 95 24.42 17.83 -2.13
C PRO A 95 25.22 16.63 -1.63
N GLU A 96 24.59 15.80 -0.79
CA GLU A 96 25.19 14.55 -0.31
C GLU A 96 25.47 13.59 -1.47
N GLU A 97 26.52 12.78 -1.33
CA GLU A 97 26.77 11.68 -2.26
C GLU A 97 25.64 10.64 -2.21
N ILE A 98 25.31 10.08 -3.36
CA ILE A 98 24.30 9.03 -3.47
C ILE A 98 24.95 7.71 -3.09
N TYR A 99 24.47 7.06 -2.02
CA TYR A 99 24.93 5.73 -1.62
C TYR A 99 23.89 4.66 -1.94
N SER A 100 24.34 3.53 -2.48
CA SER A 100 23.50 2.36 -2.69
C SER A 100 22.88 1.87 -1.38
N LYS A 101 21.57 1.59 -1.42
CA LYS A 101 20.81 0.99 -0.30
C LYS A 101 20.54 -0.51 -0.51
N LEU A 102 21.25 -1.12 -1.46
CA LEU A 102 21.00 -2.51 -1.83
C LEU A 102 21.29 -3.47 -0.67
N SER A 103 22.27 -3.23 0.20
CA SER A 103 22.66 -4.18 1.26
C SER A 103 21.67 -4.38 2.40
N VAL A 104 20.45 -3.85 2.29
CA VAL A 104 19.38 -4.07 3.27
C VAL A 104 18.69 -5.39 2.92
N GLU A 105 18.72 -6.34 3.85
CA GLU A 105 18.29 -7.73 3.62
C GLU A 105 16.88 -7.87 3.01
N PRO A 106 15.83 -7.17 3.49
CA PRO A 106 14.51 -7.19 2.86
C PRO A 106 14.51 -6.84 1.35
N THR A 107 15.27 -5.80 0.97
CA THR A 107 15.42 -5.39 -0.43
C THR A 107 16.12 -6.48 -1.23
N LEU A 108 17.23 -7.03 -0.71
CA LEU A 108 17.95 -8.12 -1.37
C LEU A 108 17.10 -9.37 -1.53
N ARG A 109 16.34 -9.77 -0.50
CA ARG A 109 15.56 -11.00 -0.50
C ARG A 109 14.55 -11.03 -1.64
N THR A 110 13.84 -9.93 -1.84
CA THR A 110 12.88 -9.77 -2.95
C THR A 110 13.58 -9.87 -4.31
N HIS A 111 14.72 -9.20 -4.48
CA HIS A 111 15.48 -9.25 -5.74
C HIS A 111 16.12 -10.61 -6.00
N VAL A 112 16.66 -11.28 -4.96
CA VAL A 112 17.24 -12.62 -5.06
C VAL A 112 16.19 -13.62 -5.55
N LEU A 113 15.02 -13.68 -4.90
CA LEU A 113 13.94 -14.58 -5.34
C LEU A 113 13.49 -14.23 -6.76
N SER A 114 13.34 -12.94 -7.09
CA SER A 114 12.95 -12.51 -8.43
C SER A 114 13.95 -12.97 -9.49
N LEU A 115 15.25 -12.83 -9.25
CA LEU A 115 16.30 -13.24 -10.19
C LEU A 115 16.27 -14.76 -10.43
N ILE A 116 16.12 -15.55 -9.35
CA ILE A 116 16.01 -17.01 -9.45
C ILE A 116 14.73 -17.42 -10.18
N ALA A 117 13.63 -16.68 -10.00
CA ALA A 117 12.36 -16.96 -10.65
C ALA A 117 12.36 -16.64 -12.15
N THR A 118 13.25 -15.78 -12.64
CA THR A 118 13.24 -15.32 -14.03
C THR A 118 14.45 -15.76 -14.85
N HIS A 119 15.68 -15.65 -14.32
CA HIS A 119 16.89 -15.63 -15.15
C HIS A 119 18.09 -16.40 -14.59
N VAL A 120 18.16 -16.62 -13.28
CA VAL A 120 19.35 -17.16 -12.61
C VAL A 120 19.12 -18.59 -12.17
N SER A 121 20.05 -19.48 -12.51
CA SER A 121 19.97 -20.92 -12.19
C SER A 121 21.15 -21.47 -11.38
N SER A 122 22.03 -20.61 -10.87
CA SER A 122 23.13 -20.98 -9.97
C SER A 122 23.46 -19.85 -9.00
N GLU A 123 24.11 -20.17 -7.88
CA GLU A 123 24.57 -19.16 -6.94
C GLU A 123 25.67 -18.28 -7.55
N GLU A 124 26.50 -18.85 -8.42
CA GLU A 124 27.61 -18.16 -9.09
C GLU A 124 27.08 -17.07 -10.01
N ALA A 125 26.03 -17.36 -10.80
CA ALA A 125 25.38 -16.35 -11.63
C ALA A 125 24.69 -15.26 -10.80
N LEU A 126 24.14 -15.61 -9.64
CA LEU A 126 23.58 -14.63 -8.69
C LEU A 126 24.69 -13.70 -8.17
N LYS A 127 25.82 -14.27 -7.75
CA LYS A 127 27.01 -13.54 -7.28
C LYS A 127 27.53 -12.60 -8.37
N GLU A 128 27.69 -13.06 -9.60
CA GLU A 128 28.14 -12.26 -10.75
C GLU A 128 27.20 -11.08 -11.04
N PHE A 129 25.88 -11.30 -10.96
CA PHE A 129 24.90 -10.23 -11.12
C PHE A 129 25.09 -9.14 -10.06
N PHE A 130 25.20 -9.53 -8.78
CA PHE A 130 25.32 -8.57 -7.69
C PHE A 130 26.68 -7.87 -7.65
N GLU A 131 27.74 -8.51 -8.15
CA GLU A 131 29.08 -7.90 -8.32
C GLU A 131 29.03 -6.66 -9.22
N ARG A 132 28.14 -6.64 -10.22
CA ARG A 132 28.00 -5.53 -11.17
C ARG A 132 27.09 -4.40 -10.67
N THR A 133 26.58 -4.49 -9.44
CA THR A 133 25.67 -3.48 -8.90
C THR A 133 26.40 -2.24 -8.42
N PHE A 134 25.67 -1.12 -8.35
CA PHE A 134 26.19 0.14 -7.81
C PHE A 134 26.72 -0.02 -6.37
N PHE A 135 26.16 -0.95 -5.58
CA PHE A 135 26.66 -1.23 -4.24
C PHE A 135 28.11 -1.70 -4.26
N VAL A 136 28.40 -2.77 -5.01
CA VAL A 136 29.76 -3.33 -5.08
C VAL A 136 30.70 -2.35 -5.77
N HIS A 137 30.21 -1.61 -6.77
CA HIS A 137 30.99 -0.56 -7.40
C HIS A 137 31.45 0.52 -6.40
N GLN A 138 30.59 0.94 -5.48
CA GLN A 138 30.90 1.97 -4.48
C GLN A 138 31.72 1.47 -3.30
N PHE A 139 31.27 0.39 -2.65
CA PHE A 139 31.83 -0.04 -1.37
C PHE A 139 33.00 -1.02 -1.53
N LYS A 140 33.19 -1.59 -2.74
CA LYS A 140 34.18 -2.66 -3.01
C LYS A 140 34.06 -3.86 -2.07
N ASP A 141 32.92 -4.01 -1.39
CA ASP A 141 32.65 -5.03 -0.38
C ASP A 141 31.71 -6.09 -0.94
N PHE A 142 32.28 -6.97 -1.75
CA PHE A 142 31.54 -8.08 -2.35
C PHE A 142 31.23 -9.18 -1.32
N GLU A 143 32.15 -9.43 -0.38
CA GLU A 143 31.99 -10.46 0.64
C GLU A 143 30.76 -10.25 1.52
N LYS A 144 30.47 -8.99 1.89
CA LYS A 144 29.28 -8.68 2.69
C LYS A 144 27.99 -9.04 1.96
N ILE A 145 27.89 -8.71 0.67
CA ILE A 145 26.73 -9.09 -0.13
C ILE A 145 26.61 -10.61 -0.24
N GLN A 146 27.72 -11.32 -0.50
CA GLN A 146 27.72 -12.78 -0.57
C GLN A 146 27.22 -13.43 0.72
N LYS A 147 27.66 -12.93 1.89
CA LYS A 147 27.20 -13.40 3.21
C LYS A 147 25.69 -13.20 3.40
N ILE A 148 25.14 -12.06 2.95
CA ILE A 148 23.70 -11.78 3.04
C ILE A 148 22.92 -12.66 2.07
N ILE A 149 23.37 -12.80 0.82
CA ILE A 149 22.76 -13.68 -0.18
C ILE A 149 22.72 -15.13 0.32
N GLY A 150 23.81 -15.64 0.89
CA GLY A 150 23.83 -17.00 1.43
C GLY A 150 22.83 -17.21 2.57
N LYS A 151 22.60 -16.20 3.42
CA LYS A 151 21.52 -16.24 4.44
C LYS A 151 20.14 -16.26 3.79
N ILE A 152 19.93 -15.42 2.78
CA ILE A 152 18.66 -15.33 2.05
C ILE A 152 18.34 -16.66 1.36
N LEU A 153 19.31 -17.27 0.68
CA LEU A 153 19.10 -18.55 -0.03
C LEU A 153 18.66 -19.64 0.96
N ARG A 154 19.36 -19.82 2.07
CA ARG A 154 18.94 -20.76 3.13
C ARG A 154 17.51 -20.51 3.58
N ARG A 155 17.16 -19.24 3.83
CA ARG A 155 15.81 -18.88 4.27
C ARG A 155 14.74 -19.17 3.21
N LEU A 156 15.02 -18.85 1.94
CA LEU A 156 14.10 -19.12 0.84
C LEU A 156 13.91 -20.63 0.60
N GLU A 157 14.95 -21.43 0.83
CA GLU A 157 14.90 -22.90 0.75
C GLU A 157 14.08 -23.49 1.90
N GLU A 158 14.34 -23.06 3.15
CA GLU A 158 13.55 -23.43 4.34
C GLU A 158 12.06 -23.11 4.15
N GLN A 159 11.74 -22.00 3.49
CA GLN A 159 10.38 -21.56 3.18
C GLN A 159 9.79 -22.22 1.92
N ASN A 160 10.52 -23.12 1.26
CA ASN A 160 10.13 -23.82 0.04
C ASN A 160 9.82 -22.88 -1.15
N PHE A 161 10.47 -21.71 -1.22
CA PHE A 161 10.40 -20.80 -2.37
C PHE A 161 11.43 -21.11 -3.44
N ILE A 162 12.53 -21.74 -3.06
CA ILE A 162 13.55 -22.25 -3.98
C ILE A 162 13.86 -23.71 -3.64
N LYS A 163 14.49 -24.39 -4.58
CA LYS A 163 15.04 -25.75 -4.42
C LYS A 163 16.33 -25.87 -5.21
N TYR A 164 17.17 -26.83 -4.83
CA TYR A 164 18.32 -27.25 -5.61
C TYR A 164 18.01 -28.56 -6.35
N ASP A 165 18.17 -28.57 -7.67
CA ASP A 165 17.99 -29.75 -8.53
C ASP A 165 19.33 -30.07 -9.21
N SER A 166 20.02 -31.12 -8.75
CA SER A 166 21.35 -31.49 -9.24
C SER A 166 22.32 -30.28 -9.35
N GLU A 167 22.44 -29.51 -8.27
CA GLU A 167 23.22 -28.26 -8.15
C GLU A 167 22.63 -27.03 -8.87
N ARG A 168 21.54 -27.18 -9.62
CA ARG A 168 20.82 -26.06 -10.24
C ARG A 168 19.87 -25.42 -9.24
N LEU A 169 19.98 -24.10 -9.08
CA LEU A 169 19.09 -23.30 -8.27
C LEU A 169 17.80 -23.00 -9.05
N GLU A 170 16.64 -23.37 -8.50
CA GLU A 170 15.34 -23.15 -9.14
C GLU A 170 14.30 -22.59 -8.19
N ALA A 171 13.50 -21.63 -8.65
CA ALA A 171 12.31 -21.21 -7.92
C ALA A 171 11.20 -22.27 -8.04
N THR A 172 10.60 -22.62 -6.89
CA THR A 172 9.43 -23.50 -6.83
C THR A 172 8.21 -22.81 -7.46
N ARG A 173 7.11 -23.55 -7.68
CA ARG A 173 5.87 -22.94 -8.21
C ARG A 173 5.38 -21.81 -7.29
N ILE A 174 5.45 -22.01 -5.98
CA ILE A 174 5.06 -21.00 -4.98
C ILE A 174 6.05 -19.83 -4.96
N GLY A 175 7.36 -20.07 -4.99
CA GLY A 175 8.35 -19.00 -5.04
C GLY A 175 8.25 -18.12 -6.29
N ARG A 176 8.02 -18.73 -7.47
CA ARG A 176 7.73 -17.98 -8.71
C ARG A 176 6.49 -17.11 -8.56
N ARG A 177 5.44 -17.64 -7.92
CA ARG A 177 4.20 -16.87 -7.71
C ARG A 177 4.42 -15.70 -6.77
N VAL A 178 5.18 -15.87 -5.70
CA VAL A 178 5.57 -14.79 -4.77
C VAL A 178 6.32 -13.67 -5.51
N ALA A 179 7.30 -14.02 -6.34
CA ALA A 179 8.02 -13.05 -7.17
C ALA A 179 7.10 -12.29 -8.14
N GLN A 180 6.17 -13.00 -8.82
CA GLN A 180 5.20 -12.39 -9.73
C GLN A 180 4.20 -11.46 -9.03
N LEU A 181 3.86 -11.78 -7.78
CA LEU A 181 2.99 -10.95 -6.94
C LEU A 181 3.71 -9.73 -6.38
N TYR A 182 5.04 -9.66 -6.54
CA TYR A 182 5.92 -8.62 -6.01
C TYR A 182 5.86 -8.52 -4.47
N LEU A 183 5.68 -9.66 -3.82
CA LEU A 183 5.67 -9.77 -2.36
C LEU A 183 7.07 -10.05 -1.83
N ASP A 184 7.39 -9.45 -0.69
CA ASP A 184 8.48 -9.85 0.17
C ASP A 184 8.27 -11.32 0.60
N PRO A 185 9.30 -12.18 0.47
CA PRO A 185 9.17 -13.59 0.82
C PRO A 185 8.79 -13.86 2.29
N GLU A 186 9.18 -13.03 3.26
CA GLU A 186 8.73 -13.20 4.65
C GLU A 186 7.24 -12.86 4.81
N THR A 187 6.74 -11.83 4.11
CA THR A 187 5.30 -11.55 4.07
C THR A 187 4.56 -12.76 3.48
N ALA A 188 5.01 -13.28 2.34
CA ALA A 188 4.39 -14.42 1.69
C ALA A 188 4.39 -15.67 2.58
N HIS A 189 5.52 -15.96 3.22
CA HIS A 189 5.64 -17.08 4.14
C HIS A 189 4.65 -16.95 5.31
N ARG A 190 4.57 -15.77 5.93
CA ARG A 190 3.64 -15.52 7.03
C ARG A 190 2.17 -15.67 6.58
N ILE A 191 1.83 -15.19 5.39
CA ILE A 191 0.48 -15.39 4.82
C ILE A 191 0.17 -16.88 4.64
N ILE A 192 1.10 -17.64 4.06
CA ILE A 192 0.94 -19.08 3.80
C ILE A 192 0.74 -19.86 5.10
N THR A 193 1.54 -19.56 6.13
CA THR A 193 1.53 -20.25 7.42
C THR A 193 0.30 -19.93 8.25
N ASN A 194 -0.19 -18.68 8.23
CA ASN A 194 -1.24 -18.24 9.17
C ASN A 194 -2.65 -18.16 8.56
N MET A 195 -2.80 -18.26 7.24
CA MET A 195 -4.12 -18.18 6.58
C MET A 195 -5.09 -19.30 7.02
N ASP A 196 -4.59 -20.45 7.43
CA ASP A 196 -5.45 -21.53 7.93
C ASP A 196 -6.14 -21.18 9.24
N SER A 197 -5.52 -20.33 10.06
CA SER A 197 -6.08 -19.84 11.32
C SER A 197 -7.14 -18.75 11.11
N CYS A 198 -7.23 -18.13 9.93
CA CYS A 198 -8.24 -17.11 9.65
C CYS A 198 -9.63 -17.74 9.51
N VAL A 199 -10.57 -17.37 10.39
CA VAL A 199 -11.95 -17.85 10.41
C VAL A 199 -12.93 -16.84 9.83
N ASN A 200 -12.59 -15.55 9.83
CA ASN A 200 -13.47 -14.48 9.37
C ASN A 200 -12.69 -13.42 8.56
N ALA A 201 -13.42 -12.41 8.04
CA ALA A 201 -12.82 -11.35 7.22
C ALA A 201 -11.83 -10.46 7.99
N PHE A 202 -12.07 -10.22 9.29
CA PHE A 202 -11.18 -9.43 10.14
C PHE A 202 -9.83 -10.09 10.31
N ASP A 203 -9.77 -11.42 10.46
CA ASP A 203 -8.50 -12.14 10.61
C ASP A 203 -7.60 -11.96 9.38
N TYR A 204 -8.18 -11.96 8.18
CA TYR A 204 -7.43 -11.66 6.97
C TYR A 204 -6.95 -10.21 6.93
N MET A 205 -7.78 -9.25 7.37
CA MET A 205 -7.38 -7.85 7.48
C MET A 205 -6.24 -7.67 8.48
N LEU A 206 -6.25 -8.39 9.60
CA LEU A 206 -5.16 -8.38 10.58
C LEU A 206 -3.89 -9.01 10.00
N LEU A 207 -4.00 -10.18 9.35
CA LEU A 207 -2.89 -10.89 8.72
C LEU A 207 -2.14 -10.01 7.70
N ILE A 208 -2.87 -9.31 6.84
CA ILE A 208 -2.26 -8.42 5.83
C ILE A 208 -1.82 -7.08 6.42
N SER A 209 -2.38 -6.64 7.56
CA SER A 209 -1.99 -5.38 8.18
C SER A 209 -0.58 -5.40 8.77
N ASN A 210 -0.05 -6.59 9.08
CA ASN A 210 1.33 -6.78 9.54
C ASN A 210 2.32 -6.96 8.34
N ALA A 211 1.86 -6.93 7.09
CA ALA A 211 2.72 -7.06 5.90
C ALA A 211 3.77 -5.95 5.82
N ARG A 212 4.98 -6.27 5.30
CA ARG A 212 6.00 -5.24 5.05
C ARG A 212 5.56 -4.22 4.00
N GLU A 213 4.70 -4.66 3.10
CA GLU A 213 4.02 -3.92 2.05
C GLU A 213 2.92 -3.01 2.60
N MET A 214 2.40 -3.36 3.77
CA MET A 214 1.52 -2.49 4.51
C MET A 214 2.40 -1.48 5.24
N TYR A 215 2.04 -0.20 5.11
CA TYR A 215 2.49 0.81 6.06
C TYR A 215 1.34 0.99 7.03
N PRO A 216 1.37 0.43 8.25
CA PRO A 216 0.28 0.58 9.20
C PRO A 216 -0.03 2.05 9.53
N PHE A 217 -1.20 2.30 10.11
CA PHE A 217 -1.48 3.62 10.71
C PHE A 217 -0.72 3.78 12.01
N SER A 218 -0.02 4.90 12.15
CA SER A 218 0.67 5.25 13.39
C SER A 218 -0.32 5.41 14.55
N LEU A 219 0.12 5.05 15.74
CA LEU A 219 -0.60 5.28 16.98
C LEU A 219 -0.54 6.76 17.36
N ARG A 220 -1.63 7.27 17.94
CA ARG A 220 -1.68 8.59 18.58
C ARG A 220 -1.86 8.42 20.08
N ALA A 221 -1.50 9.46 20.83
CA ALA A 221 -1.65 9.46 22.28
C ALA A 221 -3.09 9.09 22.69
N ARG A 222 -3.22 8.21 23.68
CA ARG A 222 -4.49 7.69 24.23
C ARG A 222 -5.27 6.71 23.33
N GLU A 223 -4.68 6.22 22.24
CA GLU A 223 -5.29 5.12 21.48
C GLU A 223 -5.01 3.75 22.11
N ASP A 224 -3.92 3.61 22.86
CA ASP A 224 -3.44 2.32 23.40
C ASP A 224 -4.47 1.65 24.33
N GLU A 225 -5.08 2.41 25.24
CA GLU A 225 -6.12 1.89 26.15
C GLU A 225 -7.32 1.33 25.38
N ARG A 226 -7.80 2.07 24.36
CA ARG A 226 -8.93 1.62 23.53
C ARG A 226 -8.56 0.37 22.71
N LEU A 227 -7.33 0.30 22.20
CA LEU A 227 -6.87 -0.87 21.46
C LEU A 227 -6.74 -2.08 22.40
N ALA A 228 -6.25 -1.90 23.61
CA ALA A 228 -6.15 -2.95 24.63
C ALA A 228 -7.53 -3.52 25.01
N GLU A 229 -8.53 -2.65 25.25
CA GLU A 229 -9.91 -3.08 25.50
C GLU A 229 -10.49 -3.90 24.32
N GLU A 230 -10.20 -3.49 23.09
CA GLU A 230 -10.67 -4.16 21.89
C GLU A 230 -9.98 -5.51 21.66
N ILE A 231 -8.69 -5.61 21.98
CA ILE A 231 -7.91 -6.85 21.98
C ILE A 231 -8.51 -7.85 22.97
N GLU A 232 -8.74 -7.42 24.22
CA GLU A 232 -9.30 -8.27 25.27
C GLU A 232 -10.71 -8.75 24.89
N ARG A 233 -11.55 -7.83 24.42
CA ARG A 233 -12.92 -8.14 23.97
C ARG A 233 -12.96 -9.19 22.87
N ARG A 234 -11.99 -9.17 21.94
CA ARG A 234 -11.90 -10.11 20.81
C ARG A 234 -11.07 -11.35 21.11
N SER A 235 -10.44 -11.42 22.29
CA SER A 235 -9.52 -12.49 22.67
C SER A 235 -8.41 -12.72 21.63
N ILE A 236 -7.84 -11.63 21.11
CA ILE A 236 -6.75 -11.69 20.14
C ILE A 236 -5.44 -11.98 20.87
N GLU A 237 -4.67 -12.93 20.36
CA GLU A 237 -3.33 -13.20 20.87
C GLU A 237 -2.41 -12.00 20.59
N THR A 238 -1.72 -11.53 21.63
CA THR A 238 -0.86 -10.35 21.54
C THR A 238 0.54 -10.65 22.06
N PRO A 239 1.59 -10.07 21.44
CA PRO A 239 2.92 -10.03 22.03
C PRO A 239 2.90 -9.41 23.42
N SER A 240 3.93 -9.70 24.21
CA SER A 240 4.12 -9.04 25.49
C SER A 240 4.36 -7.53 25.28
N PRO A 241 3.84 -6.65 26.17
CA PRO A 241 4.14 -5.21 26.12
C PRO A 241 5.64 -4.86 26.20
N TRP A 242 6.46 -5.83 26.64
CA TRP A 242 7.91 -5.69 26.73
C TRP A 242 8.64 -6.17 25.46
N ASP A 243 7.92 -6.76 24.50
CA ASP A 243 8.47 -7.21 23.24
C ASP A 243 8.63 -6.03 22.27
N LEU A 244 9.72 -6.04 21.50
CA LEU A 244 10.00 -5.01 20.49
C LEU A 244 8.92 -4.91 19.41
N GLU A 245 8.15 -5.98 19.20
CA GLU A 245 7.12 -6.07 18.17
C GLU A 245 5.74 -5.58 18.64
N TYR A 246 5.59 -5.22 19.92
CA TYR A 246 4.30 -4.84 20.50
C TYR A 246 3.67 -3.62 19.80
N ASP A 247 4.47 -2.58 19.57
CA ASP A 247 4.01 -1.35 18.90
C ASP A 247 3.65 -1.61 17.43
N ASP A 248 4.40 -2.48 16.75
CA ASP A 248 4.11 -2.88 15.38
C ASP A 248 2.81 -3.69 15.30
N PHE A 249 2.59 -4.58 16.27
CA PHE A 249 1.34 -5.31 16.42
C PHE A 249 0.16 -4.37 16.65
N LEU A 250 0.27 -3.40 17.57
CA LEU A 250 -0.80 -2.44 17.85
C LEU A 250 -1.14 -1.58 16.62
N GLN A 251 -0.14 -1.16 15.85
CA GLN A 251 -0.37 -0.43 14.60
C GLN A 251 -1.06 -1.30 13.54
N ALA A 252 -0.64 -2.57 13.40
CA ALA A 252 -1.31 -3.53 12.51
C ALA A 252 -2.76 -3.79 12.95
N PHE A 253 -3.00 -3.94 14.25
CA PHE A 253 -4.32 -4.14 14.82
C PHE A 253 -5.23 -2.92 14.61
N LYS A 254 -4.74 -1.71 14.88
CA LYS A 254 -5.44 -0.46 14.53
C LYS A 254 -5.78 -0.41 13.04
N THR A 255 -4.86 -0.82 12.18
CA THR A 255 -5.09 -0.85 10.73
C THR A 255 -6.20 -1.83 10.36
N ALA A 256 -6.22 -3.02 10.95
CA ALA A 256 -7.30 -3.98 10.76
C ALA A 256 -8.66 -3.44 11.21
N LEU A 257 -8.73 -2.74 12.36
CA LEU A 257 -9.96 -2.10 12.83
C LEU A 257 -10.45 -0.99 11.88
N VAL A 258 -9.53 -0.19 11.32
CA VAL A 258 -9.89 0.82 10.30
C VAL A 258 -10.45 0.16 9.04
N LEU A 259 -9.82 -0.93 8.57
CA LEU A 259 -10.30 -1.70 7.42
C LEU A 259 -11.68 -2.30 7.70
N GLU A 260 -11.90 -2.86 8.88
CA GLU A 260 -13.20 -3.41 9.28
C GLU A 260 -14.28 -2.33 9.33
N ALA A 261 -14.00 -1.23 10.02
CA ALA A 261 -14.87 -0.06 10.11
C ALA A 261 -15.27 0.48 8.72
N TRP A 262 -14.32 0.49 7.78
CA TRP A 262 -14.57 0.79 6.37
C TRP A 262 -15.47 -0.24 5.70
N THR A 263 -15.25 -1.54 5.91
CA THR A 263 -16.13 -2.60 5.38
C THR A 263 -17.49 -2.65 6.06
N ASP A 264 -17.66 -2.03 7.22
CA ASP A 264 -18.95 -1.90 7.90
C ASP A 264 -19.75 -0.69 7.43
N GLU A 265 -19.29 -0.02 6.37
CA GLU A 265 -19.89 1.13 5.70
C GLU A 265 -19.90 2.41 6.52
N ARG A 266 -18.99 2.54 7.50
CA ARG A 266 -18.82 3.80 8.22
C ARG A 266 -18.34 4.90 7.27
N GLY A 267 -18.81 6.12 7.52
CA GLY A 267 -18.48 7.28 6.70
C GLY A 267 -17.00 7.63 6.82
N GLU A 268 -16.40 8.14 5.74
CA GLU A 268 -14.98 8.54 5.74
C GLU A 268 -14.66 9.56 6.85
N ASP A 269 -15.53 10.55 7.06
CA ASP A 269 -15.40 11.53 8.14
C ASP A 269 -15.45 10.90 9.55
N GLU A 270 -16.25 9.84 9.72
CA GLU A 270 -16.31 9.10 10.97
C GLU A 270 -14.99 8.36 11.21
N LEU A 271 -14.43 7.72 10.17
CA LEU A 271 -13.14 7.03 10.25
C LEU A 271 -12.02 8.00 10.60
N TYR A 272 -11.98 9.18 9.97
CA TYR A 272 -10.96 10.19 10.21
C TYR A 272 -10.96 10.69 11.65
N LYS A 273 -12.15 10.88 12.24
CA LYS A 273 -12.29 11.31 13.63
C LYS A 273 -12.00 10.18 14.62
N THR A 274 -12.57 9.00 14.39
CA THR A 274 -12.52 7.87 15.34
C THR A 274 -11.12 7.27 15.43
N PHE A 275 -10.44 7.13 14.29
CA PHE A 275 -9.13 6.49 14.21
C PHE A 275 -8.00 7.48 13.96
N SER A 276 -8.32 8.78 13.94
CA SER A 276 -7.29 9.81 13.78
C SER A 276 -6.50 9.61 12.47
N VAL A 277 -7.18 9.24 11.38
CA VAL A 277 -6.58 8.92 10.08
C VAL A 277 -6.74 10.08 9.11
N ALA A 278 -5.70 10.38 8.33
CA ALA A 278 -5.80 11.38 7.27
C ALA A 278 -6.43 10.78 5.97
N PRO A 279 -7.20 11.57 5.19
CA PRO A 279 -7.87 11.06 3.97
C PRO A 279 -6.95 10.36 2.96
N GLY A 280 -5.75 10.91 2.75
CA GLY A 280 -4.77 10.34 1.82
C GLY A 280 -4.15 9.04 2.32
N GLU A 281 -4.03 8.86 3.64
CA GLU A 281 -3.49 7.63 4.21
C GLU A 281 -4.48 6.48 4.05
N LEU A 282 -5.77 6.73 4.33
CA LEU A 282 -6.83 5.72 4.17
C LEU A 282 -6.80 5.10 2.77
N ARG A 283 -6.74 5.93 1.73
CA ARG A 283 -6.75 5.43 0.35
C ARG A 283 -5.55 4.54 0.05
N THR A 284 -4.35 4.96 0.43
CA THR A 284 -3.13 4.16 0.21
C THR A 284 -3.21 2.81 0.92
N ARG A 285 -3.70 2.77 2.17
CA ARG A 285 -3.84 1.51 2.93
C ARG A 285 -4.90 0.59 2.33
N LEU A 286 -6.01 1.15 1.82
CA LEU A 286 -7.03 0.37 1.10
C LEU A 286 -6.49 -0.23 -0.19
N ASP A 287 -5.69 0.52 -0.96
CA ASP A 287 -5.07 0.02 -2.19
C ASP A 287 -4.03 -1.09 -1.86
N SER A 288 -3.20 -0.91 -0.83
CA SER A 288 -2.30 -1.97 -0.31
C SER A 288 -3.09 -3.19 0.16
N ALA A 289 -4.21 -3.01 0.85
CA ALA A 289 -5.04 -4.09 1.34
C ALA A 289 -5.73 -4.88 0.21
N ASP A 290 -6.25 -4.21 -0.83
CA ASP A 290 -6.80 -4.90 -2.03
C ASP A 290 -5.72 -5.75 -2.71
N TRP A 291 -4.49 -5.23 -2.85
CA TRP A 291 -3.38 -5.98 -3.43
C TRP A 291 -2.93 -7.15 -2.55
N LEU A 292 -2.77 -6.95 -1.24
CA LEU A 292 -2.35 -8.02 -0.34
C LEU A 292 -3.41 -9.12 -0.22
N LEU A 293 -4.70 -8.78 -0.14
CA LEU A 293 -5.78 -9.77 -0.16
C LEU A 293 -5.87 -10.49 -1.51
N TYR A 294 -5.58 -9.81 -2.62
CA TYR A 294 -5.42 -10.46 -3.92
C TYR A 294 -4.28 -11.46 -3.89
N ALA A 295 -3.11 -11.08 -3.37
CA ALA A 295 -1.96 -11.96 -3.28
C ALA A 295 -2.25 -13.18 -2.38
N THR A 296 -2.90 -12.98 -1.23
CA THR A 296 -3.40 -14.06 -0.35
C THR A 296 -4.32 -15.02 -1.11
N GLN A 297 -5.25 -14.52 -1.93
CA GLN A 297 -6.15 -15.33 -2.73
C GLN A 297 -5.37 -16.20 -3.75
N GLU A 298 -4.37 -15.63 -4.41
CA GLU A 298 -3.55 -16.33 -5.40
C GLU A 298 -2.66 -17.40 -4.76
N LEU A 299 -2.12 -17.14 -3.57
CA LEU A 299 -1.38 -18.13 -2.79
C LEU A 299 -2.31 -19.27 -2.32
N ALA A 300 -3.52 -18.95 -1.86
CA ALA A 300 -4.53 -19.94 -1.47
C ALA A 300 -4.92 -20.85 -2.65
N LEU A 301 -5.09 -20.26 -3.85
CA LEU A 301 -5.38 -21.00 -5.07
C LEU A 301 -4.26 -21.98 -5.41
N LEU A 302 -3.00 -21.52 -5.37
CA LEU A 302 -1.85 -22.35 -5.70
C LEU A 302 -1.64 -23.50 -4.70
N LEU A 303 -2.02 -23.29 -3.44
CA LEU A 303 -1.96 -24.29 -2.37
C LEU A 303 -3.21 -25.20 -2.32
N GLY A 304 -4.18 -25.03 -3.22
CA GLY A 304 -5.39 -25.85 -3.24
C GLY A 304 -6.35 -25.61 -2.06
N LYS A 305 -6.26 -24.46 -1.38
CA LYS A 305 -7.05 -24.13 -0.19
C LYS A 305 -8.43 -23.57 -0.55
N ALA A 306 -9.27 -24.40 -1.19
CA ALA A 306 -10.55 -23.97 -1.79
C ALA A 306 -11.47 -23.21 -0.83
N ALA A 307 -11.60 -23.65 0.43
CA ALA A 307 -12.40 -22.96 1.44
C ALA A 307 -11.92 -21.52 1.68
N LYS A 308 -10.59 -21.33 1.81
CA LYS A 308 -9.97 -20.04 2.08
C LYS A 308 -10.10 -19.06 0.91
N ILE A 309 -10.07 -19.55 -0.33
CA ILE A 309 -10.25 -18.71 -1.53
C ILE A 309 -11.56 -17.92 -1.46
N LYS A 310 -12.66 -18.56 -1.05
CA LYS A 310 -13.97 -17.91 -0.94
C LYS A 310 -13.95 -16.81 0.13
N ASP A 311 -13.36 -17.09 1.29
CA ASP A 311 -13.33 -16.16 2.41
C ASP A 311 -12.44 -14.95 2.13
N VAL A 312 -11.25 -15.18 1.57
CA VAL A 312 -10.33 -14.11 1.16
C VAL A 312 -10.97 -13.25 0.07
N ARG A 313 -11.63 -13.87 -0.91
CA ARG A 313 -12.30 -13.11 -1.98
C ARG A 313 -13.41 -12.22 -1.43
N LYS A 314 -14.22 -12.72 -0.48
CA LYS A 314 -15.23 -11.90 0.20
C LYS A 314 -14.59 -10.73 0.95
N ALA A 315 -13.54 -11.00 1.74
CA ALA A 315 -12.81 -9.95 2.46
C ALA A 315 -12.27 -8.88 1.50
N ARG A 316 -11.66 -9.31 0.38
CA ARG A 316 -11.14 -8.43 -0.66
C ARG A 316 -12.20 -7.53 -1.26
N VAL A 317 -13.35 -8.08 -1.67
CA VAL A 317 -14.43 -7.27 -2.26
C VAL A 317 -14.97 -6.26 -1.25
N ARG A 318 -15.16 -6.68 0.01
CA ARG A 318 -15.58 -5.80 1.10
C ARG A 318 -14.59 -4.65 1.31
N VAL A 319 -13.29 -4.92 1.35
CA VAL A 319 -12.23 -3.89 1.49
C VAL A 319 -12.18 -2.98 0.27
N LYS A 320 -12.23 -3.53 -0.95
CA LYS A 320 -12.14 -2.74 -2.18
C LYS A 320 -13.24 -1.70 -2.31
N TYR A 321 -14.47 -2.08 -1.95
CA TYR A 321 -15.65 -1.21 -2.13
C TYR A 321 -16.12 -0.52 -0.85
N GLY A 322 -15.69 -0.99 0.33
CA GLY A 322 -16.15 -0.48 1.63
C GLY A 322 -17.59 -0.83 1.90
N VAL A 323 -17.90 -2.14 1.81
CA VAL A 323 -19.27 -2.64 1.95
C VAL A 323 -19.35 -3.86 2.85
N ARG A 324 -20.52 -4.04 3.48
CA ARG A 324 -20.87 -5.27 4.18
C ARG A 324 -21.09 -6.41 3.19
N GLU A 325 -21.06 -7.64 3.70
CA GLU A 325 -21.14 -8.84 2.89
C GLU A 325 -22.40 -8.91 2.02
N GLU A 326 -23.54 -8.44 2.54
CA GLU A 326 -24.83 -8.41 1.83
C GLU A 326 -24.85 -7.55 0.55
N LEU A 327 -23.90 -6.62 0.39
CA LEU A 327 -23.81 -5.75 -0.78
C LEU A 327 -22.80 -6.24 -1.83
N VAL A 328 -22.04 -7.31 -1.54
CA VAL A 328 -20.96 -7.84 -2.41
C VAL A 328 -21.45 -8.09 -3.83
N ALA A 329 -22.68 -8.60 -3.99
CA ALA A 329 -23.26 -8.84 -5.31
C ALA A 329 -23.57 -7.54 -6.07
N LEU A 330 -24.01 -6.48 -5.38
CA LEU A 330 -24.42 -5.22 -6.01
C LEU A 330 -23.23 -4.37 -6.46
N VAL A 331 -22.14 -4.36 -5.69
CA VAL A 331 -20.92 -3.59 -6.03
C VAL A 331 -20.12 -4.21 -7.18
N ALA A 332 -20.47 -5.43 -7.62
CA ALA A 332 -19.92 -6.01 -8.83
C ALA A 332 -20.33 -5.23 -10.10
N LEU A 333 -21.41 -4.46 -10.04
CA LEU A 333 -21.91 -3.65 -11.15
C LEU A 333 -21.09 -2.37 -11.31
N ARG A 334 -20.66 -2.08 -12.53
CA ARG A 334 -19.89 -0.87 -12.82
C ARG A 334 -20.73 0.36 -12.50
N GLY A 335 -20.14 1.32 -11.78
CA GLY A 335 -20.81 2.55 -11.37
C GLY A 335 -21.57 2.44 -10.05
N ILE A 336 -21.68 1.25 -9.46
CA ILE A 336 -22.28 1.06 -8.13
C ILE A 336 -21.17 1.02 -7.07
N GLY A 337 -20.96 2.15 -6.40
CA GLY A 337 -20.15 2.25 -5.19
C GLY A 337 -20.96 1.98 -3.91
N ARG A 338 -20.32 2.03 -2.73
CA ARG A 338 -20.96 1.68 -1.45
C ARG A 338 -22.29 2.38 -1.19
N VAL A 339 -22.36 3.69 -1.43
CA VAL A 339 -23.55 4.50 -1.16
C VAL A 339 -24.72 4.03 -2.02
N ARG A 340 -24.48 3.87 -3.33
CA ARG A 340 -25.51 3.42 -4.27
C ARG A 340 -25.93 1.97 -4.00
N ALA A 341 -24.99 1.10 -3.66
CA ALA A 341 -25.29 -0.29 -3.30
C ALA A 341 -26.21 -0.34 -2.07
N ARG A 342 -25.91 0.45 -1.04
CA ARG A 342 -26.74 0.54 0.16
C ARG A 342 -28.13 1.12 -0.14
N THR A 343 -28.22 2.18 -0.95
CA THR A 343 -29.51 2.74 -1.38
C THR A 343 -30.38 1.69 -2.11
N LEU A 344 -29.81 0.95 -3.05
CA LEU A 344 -30.51 -0.13 -3.76
C LEU A 344 -30.97 -1.24 -2.82
N TYR A 345 -30.09 -1.66 -1.91
CA TYR A 345 -30.39 -2.73 -0.95
C TYR A 345 -31.54 -2.35 0.00
N THR A 346 -31.50 -1.13 0.54
CA THR A 346 -32.57 -0.60 1.41
C THR A 346 -33.89 -0.43 0.67
N ALA A 347 -33.85 -0.12 -0.64
CA ALA A 347 -35.04 -0.09 -1.50
C ALA A 347 -35.58 -1.48 -1.88
N GLY A 348 -34.95 -2.58 -1.41
CA GLY A 348 -35.42 -3.95 -1.62
C GLY A 348 -34.74 -4.71 -2.77
N TYR A 349 -33.87 -4.05 -3.53
CA TYR A 349 -33.08 -4.67 -4.62
C TYR A 349 -31.84 -5.40 -4.06
N LYS A 350 -32.09 -6.43 -3.25
CA LYS A 350 -31.03 -7.16 -2.52
C LYS A 350 -30.22 -8.13 -3.38
N THR A 351 -30.70 -8.48 -4.56
CA THR A 351 -30.06 -9.45 -5.46
C THR A 351 -30.04 -8.93 -6.90
N ILE A 352 -29.11 -9.43 -7.70
CA ILE A 352 -29.03 -9.13 -9.14
C ILE A 352 -30.33 -9.49 -9.85
N THR A 353 -30.99 -10.59 -9.46
CA THR A 353 -32.28 -11.01 -10.02
C THR A 353 -33.38 -9.99 -9.76
N LYS A 354 -33.48 -9.47 -8.52
CA LYS A 354 -34.45 -8.41 -8.19
C LYS A 354 -34.14 -7.11 -8.90
N LEU A 355 -32.86 -6.78 -9.06
CA LEU A 355 -32.43 -5.59 -9.78
C LEU A 355 -32.71 -5.68 -11.29
N LYS A 356 -32.59 -6.88 -11.88
CA LYS A 356 -32.93 -7.14 -13.29
C LYS A 356 -34.42 -6.99 -13.57
N ALA A 357 -35.27 -7.30 -12.58
CA ALA A 357 -36.72 -7.11 -12.67
C ALA A 357 -37.16 -5.63 -12.45
N ALA A 358 -36.26 -4.76 -12.00
CA ALA A 358 -36.55 -3.35 -11.77
C ALA A 358 -36.62 -2.58 -13.08
N SER A 359 -37.53 -1.62 -13.18
CA SER A 359 -37.54 -0.71 -14.33
C SER A 359 -36.36 0.28 -14.26
N GLU A 360 -35.86 0.69 -15.43
CA GLU A 360 -34.79 1.70 -15.52
C GLU A 360 -35.18 3.02 -14.83
N LEU A 361 -36.45 3.40 -14.91
CA LEU A 361 -37.01 4.59 -14.25
C LEU A 361 -36.96 4.51 -12.72
N GLU A 362 -37.24 3.34 -12.13
CA GLU A 362 -37.13 3.13 -10.69
C GLU A 362 -35.67 3.19 -10.23
N MET A 363 -34.77 2.55 -10.98
CA MET A 363 -33.33 2.63 -10.69
C MET A 363 -32.80 4.06 -10.81
N ALA A 364 -33.25 4.82 -11.82
CA ALA A 364 -32.81 6.20 -12.03
C ALA A 364 -33.14 7.12 -10.85
N LYS A 365 -34.28 6.89 -10.18
CA LYS A 365 -34.65 7.62 -8.96
C LYS A 365 -33.70 7.37 -7.79
N LEU A 366 -33.05 6.19 -7.74
CA LEU A 366 -32.19 5.78 -6.64
C LEU A 366 -30.71 6.10 -6.88
N VAL A 367 -30.20 5.84 -8.09
CA VAL A 367 -28.76 5.91 -8.40
C VAL A 367 -28.38 6.97 -9.45
N GLY A 368 -29.38 7.70 -9.96
CA GLY A 368 -29.24 8.68 -11.02
C GLY A 368 -29.38 8.06 -12.42
N THR A 369 -29.86 8.87 -13.37
CA THR A 369 -30.20 8.45 -14.74
C THR A 369 -29.06 7.75 -15.47
N LYS A 370 -27.88 8.38 -15.50
CA LYS A 370 -26.70 7.82 -16.18
C LYS A 370 -26.30 6.46 -15.60
N THR A 371 -26.25 6.35 -14.27
CA THR A 371 -25.88 5.10 -13.60
C THR A 371 -26.92 4.01 -13.85
N ALA A 372 -28.20 4.37 -13.82
CA ALA A 372 -29.29 3.42 -14.05
C ALA A 372 -29.26 2.85 -15.47
N ALA A 373 -29.04 3.70 -16.48
CA ALA A 373 -28.86 3.26 -17.87
C ALA A 373 -27.67 2.31 -18.03
N ASP A 374 -26.51 2.66 -17.44
CA ASP A 374 -25.30 1.84 -17.47
C ASP A 374 -25.52 0.48 -16.77
N VAL A 375 -26.24 0.46 -15.64
CA VAL A 375 -26.55 -0.77 -14.90
C VAL A 375 -27.57 -1.62 -15.65
N HIS A 376 -28.63 -1.01 -16.19
CA HIS A 376 -29.67 -1.71 -16.94
C HIS A 376 -29.06 -2.42 -18.17
N LYS A 377 -28.17 -1.73 -18.90
CA LYS A 377 -27.39 -2.31 -20.00
C LYS A 377 -26.54 -3.51 -19.56
N GLN A 378 -25.85 -3.39 -18.42
CA GLN A 378 -25.02 -4.48 -17.88
C GLN A 378 -25.84 -5.72 -17.49
N LEU A 379 -27.07 -5.54 -17.00
CA LEU A 379 -27.94 -6.65 -16.56
C LEU A 379 -28.61 -7.42 -17.72
N HIS A 380 -28.63 -6.84 -18.91
CA HIS A 380 -29.35 -7.36 -20.09
C HIS A 380 -28.41 -7.72 -21.25
N SER A 381 -27.12 -7.43 -21.12
CA SER A 381 -26.05 -7.95 -21.98
C SER A 381 -25.64 -9.36 -21.51
N THR A 382 -25.91 -10.38 -22.32
CA THR A 382 -25.55 -11.79 -22.05
C THR A 382 -24.03 -12.01 -22.00
N GLU A 383 -23.27 -11.32 -22.87
CA GLU A 383 -21.81 -11.46 -22.93
C GLU A 383 -21.08 -10.81 -21.75
N GLU A 384 -21.57 -9.67 -21.22
CA GLU A 384 -20.89 -8.98 -20.11
C GLU A 384 -21.13 -9.62 -18.74
N LEU A 385 -22.20 -10.40 -18.57
CA LEU A 385 -22.52 -11.08 -17.31
C LEU A 385 -21.72 -12.37 -17.13
N GLU A 386 -21.57 -13.16 -18.19
CA GLU A 386 -20.80 -14.42 -18.16
C GLU A 386 -19.31 -14.13 -17.94
N GLU A 387 -18.72 -13.20 -18.68
CA GLU A 387 -17.31 -12.82 -18.56
C GLU A 387 -16.95 -12.22 -17.18
N LYS A 388 -17.92 -11.61 -16.49
CA LYS A 388 -17.76 -11.04 -15.14
C LYS A 388 -18.07 -12.04 -14.03
N GLN A 389 -19.04 -12.94 -14.21
CA GLN A 389 -19.24 -14.07 -13.31
C GLN A 389 -18.02 -15.00 -13.32
N THR A 390 -17.34 -15.21 -14.45
CA THR A 390 -16.06 -15.95 -14.46
C THR A 390 -14.93 -15.23 -13.72
N LYS A 391 -14.92 -13.88 -13.74
CA LYS A 391 -14.00 -13.05 -12.93
C LYS A 391 -14.41 -12.96 -11.44
N LEU A 392 -15.63 -13.37 -11.07
CA LEU A 392 -16.23 -13.30 -9.71
C LEU A 392 -16.73 -14.64 -9.08
N ASN A 393 -16.70 -15.80 -9.79
CA ASN A 393 -17.02 -17.17 -9.31
C ASN A 393 -15.94 -18.18 -9.77
N ILE A 394 -15.31 -18.96 -8.86
CA ILE A 394 -15.51 -20.41 -8.62
C ILE A 394 -15.55 -21.23 -9.92
N PRO A 395 -14.49 -21.96 -10.30
CA PRO A 395 -14.68 -23.09 -11.21
C PRO A 395 -15.44 -24.17 -10.44
N ASP A 396 -16.73 -24.32 -10.73
CA ASP A 396 -17.37 -25.63 -10.60
C ASP A 396 -16.74 -26.52 -11.67
N ARG A 397 -15.63 -27.16 -11.29
CA ARG A 397 -15.04 -28.38 -11.88
C ARG A 397 -13.69 -28.62 -11.22
N VAL A 398 -13.74 -29.26 -10.06
CA VAL A 398 -12.75 -30.28 -9.73
C VAL A 398 -13.43 -31.60 -10.12
N GLU A 399 -13.17 -32.04 -11.34
CA GLU A 399 -12.96 -33.47 -11.58
C GLU A 399 -11.45 -33.70 -11.57
#